data_AF-A0A7C2MJR2-F1
#
_entry.id   AF-A0A7C2MJR2-F1
#
_cell.length_a   1.000
_cell.length_b   1.000
_cell.length_c   1.000
_cell.angle_alpha   90.00
_cell.angle_beta   90.00
_cell.angle_gamma   90.00
#
_symmetry.space_group_name_H-M   'P 1'
#
loop_
_entity.id
_entity.type
_entity.pdbx_description
1 polymer ?
#
loop_
_entity_poly.entity_id
_entity_poly.type
_entity_poly.pdbx_seq_one_letter_code
_entity_poly.pdbx_strand_id
1 'polypeptide(L)'
;MQMKYFEDLPLTPEVMKGIKELGFTELFPIQAQAIVPLLEGKDVIGQAQTGTGKTAAFGIPMVERVDPKNRHVQGLVLAPTRELAIQVAQRISLFSKYTQLKVLPVYGGESINKQIHALQRG
;
A
#
# COMPACT_ATOMS: atom_id res chain seq x y z
N MET A 1 6.66 19.03 14.92
CA MET A 1 5.43 19.44 14.23
C MET A 1 4.59 18.18 14.04
N GLN A 2 3.31 18.16 14.46
CA GLN A 2 2.47 16.98 14.27
C GLN A 2 2.04 16.92 12.81
N MET A 3 2.42 15.86 12.07
CA MET A 3 1.92 15.67 10.70
C MET A 3 0.42 15.41 10.76
N LYS A 4 -0.35 16.27 10.09
CA LYS A 4 -1.81 16.26 10.15
C LYS A 4 -2.43 15.98 8.78
N TYR A 5 -1.76 16.39 7.72
CA TYR A 5 -2.25 16.26 6.35
C TYR A 5 -1.38 15.30 5.55
N PHE A 6 -1.96 14.64 4.54
CA PHE A 6 -1.19 13.81 3.61
C PHE A 6 -0.12 14.63 2.88
N GLU A 7 -0.37 15.91 2.62
CA GLU A 7 0.59 16.82 1.98
C GLU A 7 1.85 17.10 2.81
N ASP A 8 1.81 16.81 4.12
CA ASP A 8 2.98 16.92 5.00
C ASP A 8 3.97 15.75 4.80
N LEU A 9 3.55 14.68 4.11
CA LEU A 9 4.36 13.48 3.92
C LEU A 9 5.32 13.63 2.73
N PRO A 10 6.56 13.12 2.84
CA PRO A 10 7.55 13.17 1.76
C PRO A 10 7.26 12.07 0.72
N LEU A 11 6.19 12.23 -0.05
CA LEU A 11 5.74 11.28 -1.08
C LEU A 11 6.01 11.83 -2.48
N THR A 12 6.27 10.94 -3.43
CA THR A 12 6.36 11.28 -4.85
C THR A 12 5.04 11.90 -5.38
N PRO A 13 5.11 12.79 -6.40
CA PRO A 13 3.92 13.39 -7.01
C PRO A 13 2.92 12.35 -7.53
N GLU A 14 3.40 11.21 -8.03
CA GLU A 14 2.59 10.12 -8.57
C GLU A 14 1.74 9.47 -7.47
N VAL A 15 2.36 9.13 -6.34
CA VAL A 15 1.64 8.55 -5.18
C VAL A 15 0.68 9.57 -4.58
N MET A 16 1.13 10.83 -4.43
CA MET A 16 0.27 11.91 -3.93
C MET A 16 -0.96 12.13 -4.83
N LYS A 17 -0.80 12.01 -6.14
CA LYS A 17 -1.92 12.12 -7.09
C LYS A 17 -2.97 11.02 -6.89
N GLY A 18 -2.52 9.78 -6.65
CA GLY A 18 -3.40 8.66 -6.33
C GLY A 18 -4.17 8.87 -5.01
N ILE A 19 -3.48 9.37 -3.98
CA ILE A 19 -4.08 9.72 -2.68
C ILE A 19 -5.13 10.82 -2.82
N LYS A 20 -4.82 11.90 -3.56
CA LYS A 20 -5.73 13.03 -3.77
C LYS A 20 -6.99 12.64 -4.53
N GLU A 21 -6.91 11.74 -5.51
CA GLU A 21 -8.08 11.25 -6.24
C GLU A 21 -9.06 10.49 -5.33
N LEU A 22 -8.56 9.87 -4.25
CA LEU A 22 -9.39 9.22 -3.24
C LEU A 22 -10.02 10.20 -2.24
N GLY A 23 -9.76 11.51 -2.37
CA GLY A 23 -10.26 12.54 -1.46
C GLY A 23 -9.60 12.53 -0.09
N PHE A 24 -8.43 11.92 0.05
CA PHE A 24 -7.70 11.88 1.31
C PHE A 24 -7.03 13.23 1.59
N THR A 25 -7.27 13.78 2.77
CA THR A 25 -6.76 15.10 3.19
C THR A 25 -6.06 15.01 4.54
N GLU A 26 -6.82 14.70 5.60
CA GLU A 26 -6.31 14.52 6.96
C GLU A 26 -5.89 13.07 7.23
N LEU A 27 -4.82 12.92 8.01
CA LEU A 27 -4.30 11.63 8.45
C LEU A 27 -5.10 11.12 9.66
N PHE A 28 -5.45 9.84 9.65
CA PHE A 28 -5.85 9.16 10.88
C PHE A 28 -4.66 8.98 11.84
N PRO A 29 -4.89 8.85 13.16
CA PRO A 29 -3.81 8.72 14.14
C PRO A 29 -2.81 7.60 13.82
N ILE A 30 -3.28 6.45 13.33
CA ILE A 30 -2.41 5.33 12.94
C ILE A 30 -1.54 5.66 11.73
N GLN A 31 -2.04 6.46 10.78
CA GLN A 31 -1.30 6.88 9.59
C GLN A 31 -0.22 7.90 9.95
N ALA A 32 -0.58 8.91 10.76
CA ALA A 32 0.34 9.95 11.23
C ALA A 32 1.53 9.37 12.03
N GLN A 33 1.30 8.27 12.76
CA GLN A 33 2.33 7.61 13.56
C GLN A 33 3.13 6.55 12.78
N ALA A 34 2.53 5.86 11.81
CA ALA A 34 3.17 4.73 11.14
C ALA A 34 3.88 5.09 9.83
N ILE A 35 3.38 6.07 9.06
CA ILE A 35 3.87 6.28 7.69
C ILE A 35 5.35 6.68 7.66
N VAL A 36 5.78 7.66 8.46
CA VAL A 36 7.18 8.11 8.43
C VAL A 36 8.16 7.04 8.90
N PRO A 37 7.95 6.35 10.04
CA PRO A 37 8.81 5.23 10.41
C PRO A 37 8.90 4.14 9.32
N LEU A 38 7.79 3.83 8.66
CA LEU A 38 7.78 2.86 7.55
C LEU A 38 8.51 3.39 6.30
N LEU A 39 8.39 4.69 5.98
CA LEU A 39 9.18 5.33 4.91
C LEU A 39 10.69 5.29 5.23
N GLU A 40 11.07 5.38 6.49
CA GLU A 40 12.46 5.22 6.96
C GLU A 40 12.92 3.75 6.98
N GLY A 41 12.02 2.79 6.70
CA GLY A 41 12.33 1.36 6.70
C GLY A 41 12.40 0.73 8.09
N LYS A 42 11.77 1.33 9.10
CA LYS A 42 11.69 0.79 10.45
C LYS A 42 10.54 -0.20 10.59
N ASP A 43 10.69 -1.16 11.49
CA ASP A 43 9.62 -2.07 11.87
C ASP A 43 8.58 -1.37 12.76
N VAL A 44 7.30 -1.64 12.50
CA VAL A 44 6.18 -1.02 13.22
C VAL A 44 5.16 -2.06 13.62
N ILE A 45 4.75 -2.04 14.89
CA ILE A 45 3.57 -2.74 15.39
C ILE A 45 2.44 -1.71 15.52
N GLY A 46 1.41 -1.84 14.67
CA GLY A 46 0.27 -0.94 14.65
C GLY A 46 -0.99 -1.56 15.22
N GLN A 47 -1.53 -0.98 16.30
CA GLN A 47 -2.83 -1.35 16.85
C GLN A 47 -3.84 -0.23 16.60
N ALA A 48 -4.88 -0.53 15.83
CA ALA A 48 -6.01 0.37 15.63
C ALA A 48 -7.28 -0.43 15.30
N GLN A 49 -8.45 0.19 15.48
CA GLN A 49 -9.73 -0.45 15.15
C GLN A 49 -9.90 -0.62 13.62
N THR A 50 -10.80 -1.49 13.16
CA THR A 50 -11.11 -1.60 11.71
C THR A 50 -11.75 -0.30 11.23
N GLY A 51 -11.53 0.08 9.97
CA GLY A 51 -12.05 1.34 9.41
C GLY A 51 -11.18 2.58 9.69
N THR A 52 -10.10 2.46 10.48
CA THR A 52 -9.21 3.59 10.83
C THR A 52 -8.07 3.83 9.82
N GLY A 53 -8.20 3.33 8.60
CA GLY A 53 -7.22 3.55 7.53
C GLY A 53 -5.88 2.82 7.67
N LYS A 54 -5.83 1.71 8.42
CA LYS A 54 -4.63 0.86 8.57
C LYS A 54 -4.00 0.45 7.23
N THR A 55 -4.80 0.11 6.22
CA THR A 55 -4.31 -0.27 4.90
C THR A 55 -3.53 0.86 4.22
N ALA A 56 -3.97 2.12 4.38
CA ALA A 56 -3.21 3.25 3.88
C ALA A 56 -1.93 3.49 4.69
N ALA A 57 -1.99 3.25 6.02
CA ALA A 57 -0.85 3.44 6.92
C ALA A 57 0.37 2.59 6.53
N PHE A 58 0.19 1.35 6.04
CA PHE A 58 1.30 0.53 5.53
C PHE A 58 1.39 0.50 3.99
N GLY A 59 0.28 0.66 3.28
CA GLY A 59 0.24 0.53 1.82
C GLY A 59 0.90 1.71 1.10
N ILE A 60 0.70 2.93 1.59
CA ILE A 60 1.31 4.13 1.01
C ILE A 60 2.84 4.09 1.12
N PRO A 61 3.45 3.86 2.30
CA PRO A 61 4.90 3.77 2.38
C PRO A 61 5.47 2.57 1.61
N MET A 62 4.72 1.47 1.48
CA MET A 62 5.13 0.36 0.62
C MET A 62 5.19 0.78 -0.86
N VAL A 63 4.16 1.45 -1.39
CA VAL A 63 4.14 1.91 -2.78
C VAL A 63 5.25 2.94 -3.04
N GLU A 64 5.46 3.87 -2.12
CA GLU A 64 6.49 4.91 -2.24
C GLU A 64 7.91 4.33 -2.29
N ARG A 65 8.18 3.23 -1.57
CA ARG A 65 9.52 2.65 -1.46
C ARG A 65 9.88 1.65 -2.56
N VAL A 66 8.90 1.09 -3.27
CA VAL A 66 9.16 0.06 -4.29
C VAL A 66 9.72 0.70 -5.55
N ASP A 67 10.78 0.11 -6.12
CA ASP A 67 11.33 0.53 -7.41
C ASP A 67 10.52 -0.09 -8.56
N PRO A 68 9.77 0.69 -9.36
CA PRO A 68 8.97 0.15 -10.45
C PRO A 68 9.81 -0.40 -11.61
N LYS A 69 11.11 -0.07 -11.70
CA LYS A 69 12.01 -0.61 -12.73
C LYS A 69 12.46 -2.03 -12.40
N ASN A 70 12.40 -2.42 -11.13
CA ASN A 70 12.74 -3.76 -10.69
C ASN A 70 11.49 -4.67 -10.75
N ARG A 71 11.53 -5.67 -11.64
CA ARG A 71 10.43 -6.60 -11.91
C ARG A 71 10.28 -7.72 -10.87
N HIS A 72 11.14 -7.75 -9.85
CA HIS A 72 11.00 -8.71 -8.75
C HIS A 72 9.96 -8.25 -7.74
N VAL A 73 9.38 -9.21 -7.01
CA VAL A 73 8.50 -8.92 -5.87
C VAL A 73 9.30 -8.22 -4.77
N GLN A 74 8.90 -6.99 -4.42
CA GLN A 74 9.58 -6.15 -3.43
C GLN A 74 8.74 -5.90 -2.18
N GLY A 75 7.45 -6.21 -2.21
CA GLY A 75 6.52 -6.07 -1.09
C GLY A 75 5.60 -7.27 -0.99
N LEU A 76 5.33 -7.71 0.24
CA LEU A 76 4.41 -8.80 0.55
C LEU A 76 3.48 -8.35 1.66
N VAL A 77 2.18 -8.50 1.44
CA VAL A 77 1.16 -8.30 2.47
C VAL A 77 0.44 -9.61 2.69
N LEU A 78 0.50 -10.12 3.92
CA LEU A 78 -0.20 -11.32 4.32
C LEU A 78 -1.56 -10.94 4.92
N ALA A 79 -2.62 -11.59 4.44
CA ALA A 79 -3.97 -11.42 4.95
C ALA A 79 -4.55 -12.79 5.35
N PRO A 80 -5.37 -12.86 6.41
CA PRO A 80 -5.91 -14.12 6.93
C PRO A 80 -6.99 -14.75 6.04
N THR A 81 -7.62 -13.96 5.16
CA THR A 81 -8.70 -14.45 4.27
C THR A 81 -8.51 -13.95 2.85
N ARG A 82 -9.10 -14.69 1.91
CA ARG A 82 -9.12 -14.34 0.49
C ARG A 82 -9.72 -12.95 0.25
N GLU A 83 -10.85 -12.68 0.87
CA GLU A 83 -11.62 -11.44 0.72
C GLU A 83 -10.78 -10.25 1.18
N LEU A 84 -10.09 -10.40 2.32
CA LEU A 84 -9.23 -9.34 2.83
C LEU A 84 -8.00 -9.13 1.94
N ALA A 85 -7.38 -10.19 1.41
CA ALA A 85 -6.28 -10.07 0.45
C ALA A 85 -6.70 -9.28 -0.79
N ILE A 86 -7.89 -9.57 -1.34
CA ILE A 86 -8.46 -8.84 -2.49
C ILE A 86 -8.70 -7.37 -2.15
N GLN A 87 -9.35 -7.09 -1.01
CA GLN A 87 -9.64 -5.71 -0.59
C GLN A 87 -8.38 -4.88 -0.37
N VAL A 88 -7.35 -5.49 0.26
CA VAL A 88 -6.07 -4.84 0.49
C VAL A 88 -5.38 -4.55 -0.85
N ALA A 89 -5.31 -5.53 -1.76
CA ALA A 89 -4.71 -5.34 -3.07
C ALA A 89 -5.41 -4.24 -3.86
N GLN A 90 -6.75 -4.25 -3.91
CA GLN A 90 -7.54 -3.20 -4.57
C GLN A 90 -7.23 -1.82 -4.01
N ARG A 91 -7.13 -1.69 -2.67
CA ARG A 91 -6.82 -0.41 -2.04
C ARG A 91 -5.41 0.06 -2.37
N ILE A 92 -4.41 -0.82 -2.33
CA ILE A 92 -3.03 -0.48 -2.68
C ILE A 92 -2.92 -0.08 -4.16
N SER A 93 -3.61 -0.76 -5.07
CA SER A 93 -3.66 -0.40 -6.49
C SER A 93 -4.17 1.01 -6.75
N LEU A 94 -5.03 1.56 -5.87
CA LEU A 94 -5.50 2.94 -5.99
C LEU A 94 -4.39 3.94 -5.64
N PHE A 95 -3.59 3.66 -4.62
CA PHE A 95 -2.44 4.51 -4.27
C PHE A 95 -1.36 4.47 -5.35
N SER A 96 -1.17 3.31 -5.98
CA SER A 96 -0.18 3.12 -7.03
C SER A 96 -0.67 3.46 -8.44
N LYS A 97 -1.91 3.97 -8.59
CA LYS A 97 -2.58 4.16 -9.89
C LYS A 97 -1.77 4.96 -10.92
N TYR A 98 -1.03 5.97 -10.46
CA TYR A 98 -0.21 6.84 -11.31
C TYR A 98 1.28 6.46 -11.32
N THR A 99 1.62 5.32 -10.71
CA THR A 99 2.95 4.74 -10.73
C THR A 99 3.03 3.63 -11.77
N GLN A 100 4.23 3.09 -12.01
CA GLN A 100 4.43 1.90 -12.85
C GLN A 100 4.38 0.58 -12.04
N LEU A 101 4.05 0.64 -10.75
CA LEU A 101 3.98 -0.50 -9.85
C LEU A 101 2.76 -1.38 -10.15
N LYS A 102 2.93 -2.70 -10.04
CA LYS A 102 1.85 -3.68 -10.15
C LYS A 102 1.57 -4.34 -8.82
N VAL A 103 0.29 -4.54 -8.53
CA VAL A 103 -0.21 -5.21 -7.34
C VAL A 103 -0.97 -6.46 -7.77
N LEU A 104 -0.64 -7.60 -7.18
CA LEU A 104 -1.26 -8.88 -7.48
C LEU A 104 -1.74 -9.55 -6.18
N PRO A 105 -3.04 -9.76 -5.96
CA PRO A 105 -3.50 -10.62 -4.88
C PRO A 105 -3.29 -12.10 -5.24
N VAL A 106 -2.82 -12.88 -4.27
CA VAL A 106 -2.55 -14.32 -4.40
C VAL A 106 -3.35 -15.07 -3.32
N TYR A 107 -4.17 -16.04 -3.72
CA TYR A 107 -5.05 -16.80 -2.83
C TYR A 107 -5.55 -18.10 -3.46
N GLY A 108 -6.07 -19.02 -2.63
CA GLY A 108 -6.65 -20.29 -3.07
C GLY A 108 -8.05 -20.16 -3.72
N GLY A 109 -8.46 -21.18 -4.46
CA GLY A 109 -9.75 -21.19 -5.18
C GLY A 109 -9.72 -20.51 -6.56
N GLU A 110 -8.54 -20.07 -7.00
CA GLU A 110 -8.27 -19.60 -8.36
C GLU A 110 -7.11 -20.43 -8.96
N SER A 111 -7.01 -20.44 -10.29
CA SER A 111 -5.95 -21.18 -10.99
C SER A 111 -4.55 -20.70 -10.58
N ILE A 112 -3.77 -21.61 -10.00
CA ILE A 112 -2.38 -21.35 -9.62
C ILE A 112 -1.52 -20.94 -10.81
N ASN A 113 -1.74 -21.55 -11.99
CA ASN A 113 -1.01 -21.21 -13.21
C ASN A 113 -1.25 -19.77 -13.65
N LYS A 114 -2.48 -19.26 -13.53
CA LYS A 114 -2.78 -17.85 -13.84
C LYS A 114 -2.00 -16.89 -12.94
N GLN A 115 -1.94 -17.19 -11.64
CA GLN A 115 -1.22 -16.38 -10.66
C GLN A 115 0.30 -16.46 -10.86
N ILE A 116 0.85 -17.65 -11.14
CA ILE A 116 2.27 -17.83 -11.49
C ILE A 116 2.63 -17.01 -12.73
N HIS A 117 1.83 -17.09 -13.80
CA HIS A 117 2.10 -16.30 -15.00
C HIS A 117 1.98 -14.79 -14.76
N ALA A 118 1.09 -14.34 -13.88
CA ALA A 118 1.03 -12.94 -13.49
C ALA A 118 2.31 -12.49 -12.77
N LEU A 119 2.81 -13.29 -11.82
CA LEU A 119 4.08 -13.03 -11.14
C LEU A 119 5.27 -12.98 -12.12
N GLN A 120 5.34 -13.91 -13.07
CA GLN A 120 6.41 -13.97 -14.07
C GLN A 120 6.43 -12.76 -15.02
N ARG A 121 5.29 -12.10 -15.22
CA ARG A 121 5.23 -10.89 -16.05
C ARG A 121 5.78 -9.66 -15.33
N GLY A 122 6.05 -9.73 -14.03
CA GLY A 122 6.41 -8.59 -13.18
C GLY A 122 5.22 -7.68 -13.03
#